data_AF-A0A7X8ZAU2-F1
#
_entry.id   AF-A0A7X8ZAU2-F1
#
_cell.length_a   1.000
_cell.length_b   1.000
_cell.length_c   1.000
_cell.angle_alpha   90.00
_cell.angle_beta   90.00
_cell.angle_gamma   90.00
#
_symmetry.space_group_name_H-M   'P 1'
#
loop_
_entity.id
_entity.type
_entity.pdbx_description
1 polymer ?
#
loop_
_entity_poly.entity_id
_entity_poly.type
_entity_poly.pdbx_seq_one_letter_code
_entity_poly.pdbx_strand_id
1 'polypeptide(L)'
;MINGVCLAPLNFFIEQLEWDLIWDPVLFQIATKPYDDIKTSFCLPAYMIKGQIMAPVHALAEAMGYEVWWLEQEQMIKLKKP
;
A
#
# COMPACT_ATOMS: atom_id res chain seq x y z
N MET A 1 -7.31 -0.52 -12.72
CA MET A 1 -8.13 -0.44 -11.48
C MET A 1 -9.02 -1.65 -11.40
N ILE A 2 -9.26 -2.19 -10.19
CA ILE A 2 -10.21 -3.27 -9.95
C ILE A 2 -11.26 -2.73 -9.00
N ASN A 3 -12.54 -2.74 -9.40
CA ASN A 3 -13.64 -2.17 -8.63
C ASN A 3 -13.39 -0.72 -8.15
N GLY A 4 -12.77 0.12 -8.99
CA GLY A 4 -12.42 1.50 -8.64
C GLY A 4 -11.20 1.66 -7.73
N VAL A 5 -10.55 0.56 -7.33
CA VAL A 5 -9.34 0.59 -6.52
C VAL A 5 -8.11 0.50 -7.43
N CYS A 6 -7.19 1.46 -7.29
CA CYS A 6 -5.88 1.38 -7.90
C CYS A 6 -4.99 0.46 -7.05
N LEU A 7 -4.38 -0.52 -7.72
CA LEU A 7 -3.53 -1.52 -7.10
C LEU A 7 -2.13 -1.41 -7.68
N ALA A 8 -1.12 -1.49 -6.83
CA ALA A 8 0.26 -1.65 -7.27
C ALA A 8 0.88 -2.87 -6.58
N PRO A 9 1.91 -3.47 -7.18
CA PRO A 9 2.63 -4.56 -6.55
C PRO A 9 3.14 -4.19 -5.17
N LEU A 10 3.01 -5.07 -4.18
CA LEU A 10 3.52 -4.83 -2.82
C LEU A 10 5.03 -4.51 -2.83
N ASN A 11 5.79 -5.19 -3.68
CA ASN A 11 7.23 -4.97 -3.80
C ASN A 11 7.59 -3.58 -4.36
N PHE A 12 6.71 -2.91 -5.11
CA PHE A 12 6.93 -1.52 -5.49
C PHE A 12 7.05 -0.62 -4.26
N PHE A 13 6.18 -0.79 -3.25
CA PHE A 13 6.22 0.01 -2.03
C PHE A 13 7.46 -0.30 -1.18
N ILE A 14 7.83 -1.58 -1.09
CA ILE A 14 8.99 -2.01 -0.31
C ILE A 14 10.29 -1.55 -0.98
N GLU A 15 10.44 -1.74 -2.29
CA GLU A 15 11.71 -1.51 -2.99
C GLU A 15 11.87 -0.06 -3.46
N GLN A 16 10.81 0.59 -3.92
CA GLN A 16 10.89 1.94 -4.50
C GLN A 16 10.57 3.04 -3.49
N LEU A 17 9.68 2.77 -2.53
CA LEU A 17 9.32 3.73 -1.49
C LEU A 17 9.95 3.41 -0.14
N GLU A 18 10.69 2.30 -0.03
CA GLU A 18 11.38 1.86 1.19
C GLU A 18 10.44 1.72 2.39
N TRP A 19 9.19 1.32 2.16
CA TRP A 19 8.20 1.12 3.22
C TRP A 19 8.40 -0.25 3.89
N ASP A 20 8.50 -0.24 5.21
CA ASP A 20 8.62 -1.43 6.05
C ASP A 20 7.27 -2.16 6.15
N LEU A 21 6.95 -2.97 5.13
CA LEU A 21 5.70 -3.71 5.01
C LEU A 21 5.92 -5.22 5.06
N ILE A 22 4.97 -5.93 5.65
CA ILE A 22 4.88 -7.39 5.66
C ILE A 22 3.57 -7.85 5.03
N TRP A 23 3.60 -9.02 4.40
CA TRP A 23 2.41 -9.71 3.90
C TRP A 23 2.12 -10.92 4.78
N ASP A 24 0.90 -10.99 5.31
CA ASP A 24 0.32 -12.18 5.93
C ASP A 24 -0.47 -13.00 4.87
N PRO A 25 0.03 -14.17 4.45
CA PRO A 25 -0.65 -15.02 3.46
C PRO A 25 -1.86 -15.78 4.01
N VAL A 26 -1.99 -15.91 5.34
CA VAL A 26 -3.11 -16.59 5.99
C VAL A 26 -4.30 -15.65 6.06
N LEU A 27 -4.07 -14.40 6.46
CA LEU A 27 -5.10 -13.37 6.59
C LEU A 27 -5.33 -12.56 5.31
N PHE A 28 -4.47 -12.70 4.30
CA PHE A 28 -4.44 -11.87 3.09
C PHE A 28 -4.38 -10.38 3.44
N GLN A 29 -3.47 -10.02 4.33
CA GLN A 29 -3.29 -8.65 4.82
C GLN A 29 -1.87 -8.15 4.61
N ILE A 30 -1.76 -6.84 4.41
CA ILE A 30 -0.51 -6.08 4.47
C ILE A 30 -0.50 -5.34 5.79
N ALA A 31 0.60 -5.43 6.51
CA ALA A 31 0.81 -4.68 7.74
C ALA A 31 2.16 -3.97 7.74
N THR A 32 2.31 -2.93 8.55
CA THR A 32 3.63 -2.38 8.86
C THR A 32 4.42 -3.36 9.72
N LYS A 33 5.72 -3.43 9.49
CA LYS A 33 6.59 -4.22 10.35
C LYS A 33 6.60 -3.58 11.75
N PRO A 34 6.32 -4.33 12.83
CA PRO A 34 6.39 -3.78 14.17
C PRO A 34 7.83 -3.37 14.48
N TYR A 35 8.02 -2.10 14.85
CA TYR A 35 9.18 -1.62 15.58
C TYR A 35 8.75 -1.37 17.02
N ASP A 36 9.63 -1.69 17.99
CA ASP A 36 9.36 -1.63 19.44
C ASP A 36 8.78 -0.29 19.94
N ASP A 37 8.87 0.79 19.15
CA ASP A 37 8.42 2.15 19.51
C ASP A 37 7.38 2.78 18.55
N ILE A 38 6.95 2.08 17.48
CA ILE A 38 5.97 2.62 16.51
C ILE A 38 4.53 2.22 16.91
N LYS A 39 3.73 3.23 17.32
CA LYS A 39 2.32 3.07 17.72
C LYS A 39 1.32 2.82 16.58
N THR A 40 1.75 2.91 15.33
CA THR A 40 0.89 2.76 14.15
C THR A 40 1.16 1.43 13.47
N SER A 41 0.49 0.40 13.97
CA SER A 41 0.24 -0.82 13.19
C SER A 41 -1.10 -0.66 12.48
N PHE A 42 -1.13 -0.96 11.18
CA PHE A 42 -2.36 -1.06 10.43
C PHE A 42 -2.37 -2.38 9.65
N CYS A 43 -3.57 -2.86 9.33
CA CYS A 43 -3.76 -4.02 8.48
C CYS A 43 -4.69 -3.64 7.33
N LEU A 44 -4.23 -3.83 6.09
CA LEU A 44 -4.99 -3.55 4.88
C LEU A 44 -5.15 -4.82 4.05
N PRO A 45 -6.26 -4.97 3.29
CA PRO A 45 -6.44 -6.13 2.43
C PRO A 45 -5.36 -6.19 1.34
N ALA A 46 -4.80 -7.38 1.15
CA ALA A 46 -3.91 -7.71 0.05
C ALA A 46 -4.67 -8.49 -1.03
N TYR A 47 -4.33 -8.25 -2.29
CA TYR A 47 -4.96 -8.95 -3.41
C TYR A 47 -3.91 -9.78 -4.14
N MET A 48 -4.15 -11.08 -4.28
CA MET A 48 -3.29 -11.95 -5.10
C MET A 48 -3.80 -11.95 -6.54
N ILE A 49 -3.01 -11.40 -7.46
CA ILE A 49 -3.37 -11.27 -8.88
C ILE A 49 -2.25 -11.86 -9.72
N LYS A 50 -2.53 -12.95 -10.43
CA LYS A 50 -1.54 -13.67 -11.26
C LYS A 50 -0.26 -14.02 -10.50
N GLY A 51 -0.38 -14.41 -9.23
CA GLY A 51 0.75 -14.77 -8.36
C GLY A 51 1.51 -13.57 -7.77
N GLN A 52 1.10 -12.34 -8.06
CA GLN A 52 1.67 -11.13 -7.47
C GLN A 52 0.78 -10.61 -6.34
N ILE A 53 1.40 -10.16 -5.25
CA ILE A 53 0.70 -9.50 -4.15
C ILE A 53 0.55 -8.04 -4.50
N MET A 54 -0.68 -7.57 -4.46
CA MET A 54 -1.08 -6.23 -4.85
C MET A 54 -1.68 -5.51 -3.65
N ALA A 55 -1.29 -4.26 -3.46
CA ALA A 55 -1.75 -3.40 -2.39
C ALA A 55 -2.64 -2.27 -2.94
N PRO A 56 -3.70 -1.86 -2.21
CA PRO A 56 -4.46 -0.67 -2.53
C PRO A 56 -3.62 0.58 -2.32
N VAL A 57 -3.25 1.25 -3.42
CA VAL A 57 -2.30 2.38 -3.39
C VAL A 57 -2.77 3.48 -2.44
N HIS A 58 -4.04 3.87 -2.56
CA HIS A 58 -4.61 4.99 -1.80
C HIS A 58 -4.64 4.69 -0.30
N ALA A 59 -5.29 3.60 0.09
CA ALA A 59 -5.44 3.22 1.50
C ALA A 59 -4.07 2.97 2.16
N LEU A 60 -3.14 2.33 1.45
CA LEU A 60 -1.80 2.08 1.98
C LEU A 60 -1.02 3.38 2.16
N ALA A 61 -1.08 4.30 1.20
CA ALA A 61 -0.40 5.58 1.31
C ALA A 61 -0.96 6.47 2.44
N GLU A 62 -2.28 6.55 2.59
CA GLU A 62 -2.90 7.27 3.71
C GLU A 62 -2.49 6.67 5.06
N ALA A 63 -2.47 5.33 5.16
CA ALA A 63 -2.05 4.65 6.38
C ALA A 63 -0.57 4.88 6.72
N MET A 64 0.27 5.12 5.71
CA MET A 64 1.67 5.54 5.85
C MET A 64 1.83 7.05 6.08
N GLY A 65 0.74 7.81 6.19
CA GLY A 65 0.72 9.24 6.49
C GLY A 65 0.90 10.17 5.27
N TYR A 66 0.77 9.66 4.05
CA TYR A 66 0.91 10.47 2.84
C TYR A 66 -0.41 11.16 2.46
N GLU A 67 -0.31 12.37 1.92
CA GLU A 67 -1.42 12.98 1.17
C GLU A 67 -1.47 12.38 -0.25
N VAL A 68 -2.66 12.00 -0.70
CA VAL A 68 -2.87 11.31 -1.97
C VAL A 68 -3.82 12.10 -2.86
N TRP A 69 -3.42 12.31 -4.12
CA TRP A 69 -4.29 12.87 -5.15
C TRP A 69 -4.37 11.97 -6.36
N TRP A 70 -5.57 11.89 -6.92
CA TRP A 70 -5.79 11.33 -8.24
C TRP A 70 -5.73 12.43 -9.29
N LEU A 71 -4.81 12.30 -10.24
CA LEU A 71 -4.66 13.20 -11.38
C LEU A 71 -5.36 12.56 -12.58
N GLU A 72 -6.66 12.84 -12.72
CA GLU A 72 -7.54 12.21 -13.73
C GLU A 72 -6.99 12.33 -15.16
N GLN A 73 -6.50 13.51 -15.55
CA GLN A 73 -6.00 13.75 -16.90
C GLN A 73 -4.77 12.90 -17.25
N GLU A 74 -3.95 12.59 -16.24
CA GLU A 74 -2.70 11.84 -16.39
C GLU A 74 -2.89 10.35 -16.06
N GLN A 75 -4.05 9.97 -15.49
CA GLN A 75 -4.30 8.65 -14.91
C GLN A 75 -3.22 8.24 -13.90
N MET A 76 -2.78 9.21 -13.09
CA MET A 76 -1.69 9.06 -12.13
C MET A 76 -2.15 9.29 -10.70
N ILE A 77 -1.56 8.53 -9.77
CA ILE A 77 -1.64 8.83 -8.34
C ILE A 77 -0.41 9.64 -7.97
N LYS A 78 -0.63 10.80 -7.36
CA LYS A 78 0.42 11.60 -6.75
C LYS A 78 0.42 11.40 -5.25
N LEU A 79 1.57 11.04 -4.71
CA LEU A 79 1.81 10.93 -3.28
C LEU A 79 2.67 12.13 -2.84
N LYS A 80 2.31 12.79 -1.75
CA LYS A 80 3.17 13.78 -1.09
C LYS A 80 3.52 13.29 0.30
N LYS A 81 4.83 13.33 0.58
CA LYS A 81 5.40 12.96 1.88
C LYS A 81 4.84 13.87 2.99
N PRO A 82 4.60 13.34 4.19
CA PRO A 82 4.33 14.16 5.37
C PRO A 82 5.51 15.07 5.73
#